data_AF-A0A7J6RWH3-F1
#
_entry.id   AF-A0A7J6RWH3-F1
#
_cell.length_a   1.000
_cell.length_b   1.000
_cell.length_c   1.000
_cell.angle_alpha   90.00
_cell.angle_beta   90.00
_cell.angle_gamma   90.00
#
_symmetry.space_group_name_H-M   'P 1'
#
loop_
_entity.id
_entity.type
_entity.pdbx_description
1 polymer ?
#
loop_
_entity_poly.entity_id
_entity_poly.type
_entity_poly.pdbx_seq_one_letter_code
_entity_poly.pdbx_strand_id
1 'polypeptide(L)'
;MSGPAAAADLAASFSKDHVQMFAVNGEVLFFQLRDGPWIPTLRTLHRFPTMMPLVRVDRGAIRFVLKGANIMTPGLTSPGGALPQHLEKDQIVAIIAEGKEHICAIGRTLQSADEMRSTNQGIAIENIHYLNDGLWKLTSRPL
;
A
#
# COMPACT_ATOMS: atom_id res chain seq x y z
N MET A 1 -36.11 -8.80 -15.15
CA MET A 1 -36.06 -7.34 -15.31
C MET A 1 -34.95 -6.83 -14.41
N SER A 2 -33.78 -6.52 -14.98
CA SER A 2 -32.70 -5.85 -14.26
C SER A 2 -33.14 -4.41 -13.96
N GLY A 3 -33.23 -4.06 -12.68
CA GLY A 3 -33.46 -2.67 -12.27
C GLY A 3 -32.36 -1.75 -12.80
N PRO A 4 -32.61 -0.43 -12.91
CA PRO A 4 -31.58 0.49 -13.36
C PRO A 4 -30.38 0.37 -12.41
N ALA A 5 -29.19 0.18 -12.97
CA ALA A 5 -27.96 0.31 -12.20
C ALA A 5 -27.98 1.70 -11.57
N ALA A 6 -28.03 1.78 -10.24
CA ALA A 6 -27.91 3.05 -9.53
C ALA A 6 -26.66 3.75 -10.06
N ALA A 7 -26.81 5.00 -10.51
CA ALA A 7 -25.68 5.78 -10.94
C ALA A 7 -24.65 5.80 -9.81
N ALA A 8 -23.43 5.37 -10.10
CA ALA A 8 -22.35 5.44 -9.12
C ALA A 8 -22.10 6.93 -8.82
N ASP A 9 -22.41 7.36 -7.60
CA ASP A 9 -22.07 8.70 -7.15
C ASP A 9 -20.54 8.78 -7.02
N LEU A 10 -19.93 9.45 -7.99
CA LEU A 10 -18.50 9.70 -8.04
C LEU A 10 -18.21 11.00 -7.29
N ALA A 11 -17.44 10.90 -6.21
CA ALA A 11 -16.96 12.06 -5.47
C ALA A 11 -15.42 12.14 -5.54
N ALA A 12 -14.90 13.29 -5.93
CA ALA A 12 -13.49 13.65 -5.81
C ALA A 12 -13.36 14.79 -4.79
N SER A 13 -12.49 14.61 -3.79
CA SER A 13 -12.19 15.63 -2.76
C SER A 13 -10.72 16.01 -2.84
N PHE A 14 -10.43 17.30 -2.66
CA PHE A 14 -9.09 17.87 -2.76
C PHE A 14 -8.63 18.33 -1.36
N SER A 15 -7.55 17.74 -0.85
CA SER A 15 -6.87 18.23 0.36
C SER A 15 -5.82 19.29 0.00
N LYS A 16 -5.50 20.18 0.94
CA LYS A 16 -4.39 21.16 0.85
C LYS A 16 -3.03 20.48 0.57
N ASP A 17 -2.91 19.20 0.88
CA ASP A 17 -1.71 18.39 0.67
C ASP A 17 -1.67 17.70 -0.72
N HIS A 18 -2.55 18.11 -1.64
CA HIS A 18 -2.70 17.55 -2.99
C HIS A 18 -3.03 16.05 -2.98
N VAL A 19 -3.88 15.61 -2.06
CA VAL A 19 -4.43 14.25 -2.07
C VAL A 19 -5.76 14.28 -2.82
N GLN A 20 -5.89 13.41 -3.82
CA GLN A 20 -7.15 13.14 -4.53
C GLN A 20 -7.64 11.75 -4.15
N MET A 21 -8.96 11.56 -4.05
CA MET A 21 -9.57 10.28 -3.72
C MET A 21 -10.64 9.94 -4.74
N PHE A 22 -10.66 8.69 -5.19
CA PHE A 22 -11.68 8.13 -6.08
C PHE A 22 -12.62 7.28 -5.23
N ALA A 23 -13.85 7.76 -5.03
CA ALA A 23 -14.86 7.08 -4.25
C ALA A 23 -16.06 6.68 -5.10
N VAL A 24 -16.61 5.49 -4.83
CA VAL A 24 -17.85 4.98 -5.45
C VAL A 24 -18.78 4.58 -4.32
N ASN A 25 -20.00 5.12 -4.29
CA ASN A 25 -21.01 4.83 -3.27
C ASN A 25 -20.49 5.05 -1.84
N GLY A 26 -19.68 6.09 -1.64
CA GLY A 26 -19.06 6.41 -0.35
C GLY A 26 -17.84 5.57 0.04
N GLU A 27 -17.49 4.55 -0.75
CA GLU A 27 -16.28 3.74 -0.52
C GLU A 27 -15.10 4.36 -1.30
N VAL A 28 -14.05 4.81 -0.59
CA VAL A 28 -12.81 5.25 -1.23
C VAL A 28 -12.04 4.03 -1.74
N LEU A 29 -11.95 3.91 -3.06
CA LEU A 29 -11.31 2.77 -3.70
C LEU A 29 -9.83 3.04 -3.99
N PHE A 30 -9.51 4.24 -4.45
CA PHE A 30 -8.16 4.68 -4.79
C PHE A 30 -7.89 6.09 -4.28
N PHE A 31 -6.62 6.41 -4.11
CA PHE A 31 -6.14 7.76 -3.82
C PHE A 31 -4.90 8.08 -4.66
N GLN A 32 -4.64 9.35 -4.87
CA GLN A 32 -3.49 9.85 -5.61
C GLN A 32 -2.81 10.93 -4.78
N LEU A 33 -1.49 10.86 -4.69
CA LEU A 33 -0.67 11.89 -4.06
C LEU A 33 -0.09 12.79 -5.16
N ARG A 34 -0.46 14.07 -5.17
CA ARG A 34 -0.11 15.04 -6.24
C ARG A 34 -0.47 14.46 -7.61
N ASP A 35 0.48 14.46 -8.53
CA ASP A 35 0.37 13.92 -9.89
C ASP A 35 0.96 12.49 -10.00
N GLY A 36 1.10 11.79 -8.87
CA GLY A 36 1.60 10.42 -8.81
C GLY A 36 0.63 9.39 -9.37
N PRO A 37 0.94 8.08 -9.30
CA PRO A 37 0.01 7.04 -9.72
C PRO A 37 -1.22 6.97 -8.82
N TRP A 38 -2.32 6.41 -9.33
CA TRP A 38 -3.44 5.99 -8.50
C TRP A 38 -3.04 4.77 -7.66
N ILE A 39 -3.26 4.86 -6.36
CA ILE A 39 -2.91 3.85 -5.36
C ILE A 39 -4.22 3.33 -4.75
N PRO A 40 -4.48 2.01 -4.75
CA PRO A 40 -5.66 1.46 -4.08
C PRO A 40 -5.58 1.67 -2.57
N THR A 41 -6.71 1.77 -1.90
CA THR A 41 -6.74 1.65 -0.44
C THR A 41 -6.40 0.22 -0.02
N LEU A 42 -5.98 0.03 1.24
CA LEU A 42 -5.73 -1.31 1.78
C LEU A 42 -6.97 -2.22 1.68
N ARG A 43 -8.19 -1.66 1.79
CA ARG A 43 -9.44 -2.42 1.65
C ARG A 43 -9.66 -2.90 0.22
N THR A 44 -9.47 -2.03 -0.76
CA THR A 44 -9.49 -2.41 -2.18
C THR A 44 -8.46 -3.50 -2.45
N LEU A 45 -7.26 -3.33 -1.92
CA LEU A 45 -6.17 -4.27 -2.10
C LEU A 45 -6.42 -5.62 -1.39
N HIS A 46 -7.12 -5.65 -0.26
CA HIS A 46 -7.57 -6.90 0.38
C HIS A 46 -8.60 -7.66 -0.46
N ARG A 47 -9.42 -6.95 -1.25
CA ARG A 47 -10.37 -7.57 -2.21
C ARG A 47 -9.67 -8.07 -3.46
N PHE A 48 -8.59 -7.41 -3.89
CA PHE A 48 -7.84 -7.71 -5.11
C PHE A 48 -6.32 -7.78 -4.85
N PRO A 49 -5.83 -8.77 -4.06
CA PRO A 49 -4.46 -8.79 -3.54
C PRO A 49 -3.36 -8.97 -4.59
N THR A 50 -3.73 -9.37 -5.82
CA THR A 50 -2.79 -9.63 -6.93
C THR A 50 -2.58 -8.42 -7.85
N MET A 51 -3.19 -7.27 -7.55
CA MET A 51 -3.15 -6.09 -8.46
C MET A 51 -1.82 -5.33 -8.48
N MET A 52 -0.88 -5.66 -7.60
CA MET A 52 0.45 -5.04 -7.53
C MET A 52 1.48 -6.03 -6.96
N PRO A 53 2.79 -5.79 -7.15
CA PRO A 53 3.81 -6.64 -6.56
C PRO A 53 3.71 -6.67 -5.04
N LEU A 54 3.96 -7.86 -4.48
CA LEU A 54 3.94 -8.11 -3.04
C LEU A 54 5.38 -8.28 -2.53
N VAL A 55 5.72 -7.58 -1.46
CA VAL A 55 6.95 -7.80 -0.69
C VAL A 55 6.60 -8.28 0.71
N ARG A 56 7.47 -9.07 1.32
CA ARG A 56 7.31 -9.52 2.70
C ARG A 56 8.38 -8.91 3.59
N VAL A 57 7.94 -8.30 4.69
CA VAL A 57 8.84 -7.90 5.78
C VAL A 57 8.87 -8.97 6.86
N ASP A 58 10.03 -9.12 7.51
CA ASP A 58 10.16 -10.02 8.65
C ASP A 58 9.36 -9.60 9.89
N ARG A 59 9.29 -10.51 10.86
CA ARG A 59 8.60 -10.28 12.14
C ARG A 59 9.07 -9.05 12.91
N GLY A 60 10.35 -8.69 12.81
CA GLY A 60 10.94 -7.57 13.55
C GLY A 60 10.41 -6.22 13.06
N ALA A 61 10.10 -6.11 11.77
CA ALA A 61 9.60 -4.89 11.15
C ALA A 61 8.12 -4.58 11.47
N ILE A 62 7.30 -5.59 11.79
CA ILE A 62 5.83 -5.49 11.86
C ILE A 62 5.36 -4.30 12.71
N ARG A 63 5.87 -4.18 13.94
CA ARG A 63 5.46 -3.12 14.88
C ARG A 63 5.76 -1.71 14.39
N PHE A 64 6.76 -1.57 13.51
CA PHE A 64 7.19 -0.28 12.96
C PHE A 64 6.37 0.08 11.72
N VAL A 65 6.13 -0.90 10.84
CA VAL A 65 5.29 -0.71 9.65
C VAL A 65 3.87 -0.27 10.06
N LEU A 66 3.30 -0.90 11.09
CA LEU A 66 1.98 -0.53 11.64
C LEU A 66 1.94 0.83 12.36
N LYS A 67 3.09 1.52 12.45
CA LYS A 67 3.22 2.89 12.98
C LYS A 67 3.63 3.89 11.89
N GLY A 68 3.62 3.48 10.62
CA GLY A 68 3.96 4.33 9.48
C GLY A 68 5.46 4.49 9.24
N ALA A 69 6.31 3.67 9.86
CA ALA A 69 7.74 3.72 9.56
C ALA A 69 8.01 3.20 8.14
N ASN A 70 9.05 3.76 7.51
CA ASN A 70 9.60 3.24 6.27
C ASN A 70 10.21 1.84 6.48
N ILE A 71 10.34 1.10 5.39
CA ILE A 71 10.84 -0.26 5.40
C ILE A 71 12.33 -0.22 5.07
N MET A 72 13.12 -0.75 5.99
CA MET A 72 14.56 -0.86 5.84
C MET A 72 14.90 -2.13 5.06
N THR A 73 15.93 -2.06 4.23
CA THR A 73 16.40 -3.18 3.38
C THR A 73 16.63 -4.49 4.14
N PRO A 74 17.25 -4.50 5.34
CA PRO A 74 17.43 -5.74 6.12
C PRO A 74 16.14 -6.48 6.44
N GLY A 75 15.02 -5.77 6.58
CA GLY A 75 13.72 -6.38 6.87
C GLY A 75 13.12 -7.15 5.69
N LEU A 76 13.63 -6.93 4.47
CA LEU A 76 13.15 -7.54 3.23
C LEU A 76 14.07 -8.67 2.73
N THR A 77 15.35 -8.63 3.11
CA THR A 77 16.41 -9.56 2.70
C THR A 77 16.76 -10.59 3.77
N SER A 78 16.21 -10.46 4.98
CA SER A 78 16.34 -11.46 6.04
C SER A 78 15.61 -12.77 5.69
N PRO A 79 15.83 -13.88 6.42
CA PRO A 79 15.13 -15.15 6.18
C PRO A 79 13.59 -15.06 6.27
N GLY A 80 13.08 -14.12 7.06
CA GLY A 80 11.64 -13.82 7.18
C GLY A 80 11.12 -12.86 6.11
N GLY A 81 12.01 -12.08 5.50
CA GLY A 81 11.71 -11.20 4.37
C GLY A 81 11.48 -11.96 3.07
N ALA A 82 10.94 -11.27 2.07
CA ALA A 82 10.93 -11.74 0.68
C ALA A 82 10.76 -10.59 -0.30
N LEU A 83 11.47 -10.68 -1.43
CA LEU A 83 11.37 -9.76 -2.56
C LEU A 83 11.04 -10.55 -3.84
N PRO A 84 10.15 -10.02 -4.71
CA PRO A 84 10.00 -10.52 -6.08
C PRO A 84 11.32 -10.53 -6.82
N GLN A 85 11.49 -11.44 -7.79
CA GLN A 85 12.72 -11.52 -8.58
C GLN A 85 13.08 -10.16 -9.20
N HIS A 86 12.09 -9.52 -9.83
CA HIS A 86 12.19 -8.20 -10.44
C HIS A 86 11.29 -7.22 -9.71
N LEU A 87 11.86 -6.09 -9.31
CA LEU A 87 11.14 -4.97 -8.72
C LEU A 87 11.98 -3.72 -8.95
N GLU A 88 11.38 -2.72 -9.60
CA GLU A 88 12.07 -1.47 -9.94
C GLU A 88 11.90 -0.44 -8.83
N LYS A 89 12.75 0.59 -8.89
CA LYS A 89 12.60 1.80 -8.08
C LYS A 89 11.36 2.59 -8.51
N ASP A 90 10.78 3.36 -7.59
CA ASP A 90 9.57 4.18 -7.79
C ASP A 90 8.30 3.37 -8.10
N GLN A 91 8.31 2.06 -7.83
CA GLN A 91 7.17 1.17 -8.01
C GLN A 91 6.32 1.09 -6.73
N ILE A 92 4.99 1.10 -6.90
CA ILE A 92 4.05 0.89 -5.80
C ILE A 92 3.94 -0.60 -5.48
N VAL A 93 4.06 -0.94 -4.20
CA VAL A 93 4.07 -2.33 -3.72
C VAL A 93 3.17 -2.54 -2.52
N ALA A 94 2.60 -3.74 -2.45
CA ALA A 94 1.91 -4.26 -1.29
C ALA A 94 2.92 -4.85 -0.30
N ILE A 95 2.72 -4.63 0.99
CA ILE A 95 3.61 -5.11 2.04
C ILE A 95 2.83 -6.06 2.95
N ILE A 96 3.27 -7.32 3.00
CA ILE A 96 2.78 -8.32 3.96
C ILE A 96 3.82 -8.60 5.03
N ALA A 97 3.37 -8.97 6.21
CA ALA A 97 4.23 -9.35 7.32
C ALA A 97 4.42 -10.88 7.38
N GLU A 98 5.61 -11.32 7.75
CA GLU A 98 5.89 -12.73 8.01
C GLU A 98 4.88 -13.34 9.00
N GLY A 99 4.25 -14.45 8.60
CA GLY A 99 3.23 -15.13 9.40
C GLY A 99 1.88 -14.42 9.46
N LYS A 100 1.61 -13.46 8.56
CA LYS A 100 0.30 -12.81 8.39
C LYS A 100 -0.25 -13.08 7.00
N GLU A 101 -1.58 -13.13 6.90
CA GLU A 101 -2.30 -13.37 5.64
C GLU A 101 -2.70 -12.07 4.94
N HIS A 102 -2.94 -11.01 5.71
CA HIS A 102 -3.42 -9.74 5.18
C HIS A 102 -2.27 -8.74 4.99
N ILE A 103 -2.34 -8.01 3.89
CA ILE A 103 -1.44 -6.90 3.56
C ILE A 103 -1.58 -5.83 4.65
N CYS A 104 -0.44 -5.36 5.18
CA CYS A 104 -0.40 -4.43 6.30
C CYS A 104 -0.03 -3.00 5.91
N ALA A 105 0.57 -2.81 4.74
CA ALA A 105 0.90 -1.50 4.20
C ALA A 105 1.03 -1.50 2.68
N ILE A 106 1.09 -0.30 2.11
CA ILE A 106 1.41 0.02 0.73
C ILE A 106 2.55 1.03 0.78
N GLY A 107 3.54 0.85 -0.09
CA GLY A 107 4.67 1.76 -0.17
C GLY A 107 5.21 1.94 -1.58
N ARG A 108 6.17 2.85 -1.70
CA ARG A 108 6.91 3.09 -2.94
C ARG A 108 8.37 2.70 -2.75
N THR A 109 8.90 1.91 -3.67
CA THR A 109 10.31 1.49 -3.63
C THR A 109 11.25 2.67 -3.84
N LEU A 110 12.27 2.79 -3.00
CA LEU A 110 13.37 3.75 -3.12
C LEU A 110 14.65 3.09 -3.68
N GLN A 111 14.67 1.76 -3.70
CA GLN A 111 15.71 0.90 -4.26
C GLN A 111 15.05 -0.16 -5.15
N SER A 112 15.77 -0.69 -6.15
CA SER A 112 15.35 -1.90 -6.87
C SER A 112 15.58 -3.16 -6.03
N ALA A 113 14.97 -4.29 -6.38
CA ALA A 113 15.23 -5.56 -5.68
C ALA A 113 16.71 -5.99 -5.76
N ASP A 114 17.40 -5.68 -6.86
CA ASP A 114 18.83 -6.00 -7.02
C ASP A 114 19.71 -5.11 -6.13
N GLU A 115 19.39 -3.82 -6.00
CA GLU A 115 20.04 -2.92 -5.05
C GLU A 115 19.81 -3.37 -3.60
N MET A 116 18.58 -3.77 -3.28
CA MET A 116 18.25 -4.27 -1.93
C MET A 116 19.07 -5.50 -1.57
N ARG A 117 19.15 -6.49 -2.48
CA ARG A 117 19.89 -7.74 -2.27
C ARG A 117 21.40 -7.52 -2.17
N SER A 118 21.94 -6.61 -2.99
CA SER A 118 23.38 -6.36 -3.05
C SER A 118 23.91 -5.50 -1.89
N THR A 119 23.16 -4.48 -1.48
CA THR A 119 23.61 -3.53 -0.45
C THR A 119 23.20 -3.94 0.95
N ASN A 120 22.02 -4.55 1.12
CA ASN A 120 21.41 -4.85 2.41
C ASN A 120 21.38 -3.66 3.39
N GLN A 121 21.29 -2.42 2.87
CA GLN A 121 21.37 -1.20 3.67
C GLN A 121 20.44 -0.11 3.14
N GLY A 122 20.04 0.78 4.06
CA GLY A 122 19.23 1.95 3.74
C GLY A 122 17.72 1.71 3.83
N ILE A 123 16.98 2.73 3.39
CA ILE A 123 15.52 2.68 3.29
C ILE A 123 15.18 2.10 1.91
N ALA A 124 14.54 0.94 1.91
CA ALA A 124 14.14 0.25 0.69
C ALA A 124 12.79 0.74 0.16
N ILE A 125 11.84 1.02 1.05
CA ILE A 125 10.46 1.39 0.67
C ILE A 125 9.98 2.51 1.60
N GLU A 126 9.50 3.59 0.99
CA GLU A 126 8.75 4.65 1.65
C GLU A 126 7.32 4.17 1.94
N ASN A 127 6.88 4.28 3.19
CA ASN A 127 5.54 3.87 3.60
C ASN A 127 4.51 4.96 3.24
N ILE A 128 3.45 4.57 2.53
CA ILE A 128 2.43 5.50 2.01
C ILE A 128 1.10 5.34 2.74
N HIS A 129 0.66 4.10 2.95
CA HIS A 129 -0.62 3.79 3.56
C HIS A 129 -0.49 2.50 4.37
N TYR A 130 -0.93 2.48 5.62
CA TYR A 130 -0.78 1.33 6.51
C TYR A 130 -2.03 1.08 7.36
N LEU A 131 -2.15 -0.15 7.86
CA LEU A 131 -3.28 -0.52 8.71
C LEU A 131 -3.39 0.42 9.93
N ASN A 132 -4.62 0.88 10.21
CA ASN A 132 -4.96 1.80 11.30
C ASN A 132 -4.44 3.24 11.16
N ASP A 133 -3.93 3.63 9.99
CA ASP A 133 -3.70 5.03 9.67
C ASP A 133 -5.00 5.83 9.47
N GLY A 134 -4.88 7.11 9.10
CA GLY A 134 -6.02 7.99 8.88
C GLY A 134 -6.94 7.52 7.76
N LEU A 135 -6.39 7.04 6.64
CA LEU A 135 -7.16 6.59 5.47
C LEU A 135 -7.87 5.26 5.74
N TRP A 136 -7.23 4.36 6.48
CA TRP A 136 -7.84 3.10 6.93
C TRP A 136 -9.06 3.35 7.81
N LYS A 137 -8.98 4.35 8.70
CA LYS A 137 -10.07 4.76 9.59
C LYS A 137 -11.15 5.56 8.87
N LEU A 138 -10.78 6.37 7.87
CA LEU A 138 -11.74 7.10 7.06
C LEU A 138 -12.64 6.13 6.28
N THR A 139 -12.08 5.02 5.81
CA THR A 139 -12.80 3.95 5.12
C THR A 139 -13.45 2.93 6.06
N SER A 140 -13.35 3.10 7.38
CA SER A 140 -13.84 2.11 8.37
C SER A 140 -15.29 2.31 8.82
N ARG A 141 -16.14 2.97 8.03
CA ARG A 141 -17.58 3.09 8.31
C ARG A 141 -18.39 2.92 7.02
N PRO A 142 -19.58 2.28 7.06
CA PRO A 142 -20.59 2.55 6.07
C PRO A 142 -21.10 3.98 6.28
N LEU A 143 -21.39 4.71 5.20
CA LEU A 143 -22.23 5.91 5.30
C LEU A 143 -23.60 5.54 5.85
#